data_AF-A0A7C2KTQ5-F1
#
_entry.id   AF-A0A7C2KTQ5-F1
#
_cell.length_a   1.000
_cell.length_b   1.000
_cell.length_c   1.000
_cell.angle_alpha   90.00
_cell.angle_beta   90.00
_cell.angle_gamma   90.00
#
_symmetry.space_group_name_H-M   'P 1'
#
loop_
_entity.id
_entity.type
_entity.pdbx_description
1 polymer ?
#
loop_
_entity_poly.entity_id
_entity_poly.type
_entity_poly.pdbx_seq_one_letter_code
_entity_poly.pdbx_strand_id
1 'polypeptide(L)' 'MTNATKNANRRLKPGTLVVSTEDGEPGRIEQVCMFRRNGRDAWSYVVQTDYGREVWHAGELFVPGPTDAGEPQP' A
#
# COMPACT_ATOMS: atom_id res chain seq x y z
N MET A 1 0.46 21.32 -8.99
CA MET A 1 0.83 20.06 -9.68
C MET A 1 0.41 18.90 -8.79
N THR A 2 -0.49 18.06 -9.31
CA THR A 2 -0.76 16.65 -8.97
C THR A 2 -0.92 16.23 -7.49
N ASN A 3 -2.02 16.64 -6.85
CA ASN A 3 -2.49 16.04 -5.58
C ASN A 3 -3.32 14.76 -5.82
N ALA A 4 -2.83 13.85 -6.68
CA ALA A 4 -3.59 12.68 -7.15
C ALA A 4 -3.21 11.35 -6.46
N THR A 5 -2.38 11.35 -5.41
CA THR A 5 -1.94 10.10 -4.76
C THR A 5 -2.95 9.55 -3.74
N LYS A 6 -3.97 10.30 -3.33
CA LYS A 6 -4.92 9.87 -2.28
C LYS A 6 -5.85 8.70 -2.66
N ASN A 7 -5.86 8.27 -3.93
CA ASN A 7 -6.73 7.19 -4.41
C ASN A 7 -5.99 5.97 -4.98
N ALA A 8 -4.66 5.98 -5.07
CA ALA A 8 -3.91 4.90 -5.73
C ALA A 8 -3.96 3.57 -4.96
N ASN A 9 -4.10 3.63 -3.63
CA ASN A 9 -4.20 2.44 -2.77
C ASN A 9 -5.64 2.01 -2.50
N ARG A 10 -6.62 2.43 -3.31
CA ARG A 10 -7.99 1.91 -3.19
C ARG A 10 -8.09 0.61 -3.98
N ARG A 11 -8.46 -0.49 -3.30
CA ARG A 11 -8.67 -1.84 -3.89
C ARG A 11 -7.37 -2.56 -4.28
N LEU A 12 -6.34 -2.48 -3.45
CA LEU A 12 -5.19 -3.38 -3.60
C LEU A 12 -5.65 -4.83 -3.45
N LYS A 13 -5.00 -5.76 -4.16
CA LYS A 13 -5.37 -7.17 -4.13
C LYS A 13 -4.50 -7.93 -3.12
N PRO A 14 -5.01 -9.01 -2.50
CA PRO A 14 -4.14 -9.97 -1.82
C PRO A 14 -2.99 -10.42 -2.72
N GLY A 15 -1.80 -10.58 -2.15
CA GLY A 15 -0.54 -10.86 -2.83
C GLY A 15 0.19 -9.62 -3.36
N THR A 16 -0.40 -8.43 -3.30
CA THR A 16 0.27 -7.19 -3.73
C THR A 16 1.39 -6.83 -2.75
N LEU A 17 2.58 -6.54 -3.29
CA LEU A 17 3.69 -5.97 -2.53
C LEU A 17 3.40 -4.50 -2.23
N VAL A 18 3.52 -4.13 -0.97
CA VAL A 18 3.35 -2.76 -0.47
C VAL A 18 4.50 -2.43 0.46
N VAL A 19 4.73 -1.13 0.66
CA VAL A 19 5.75 -0.63 1.57
C VAL A 19 5.10 0.36 2.53
N SER A 20 5.42 0.25 3.82
CA SER A 20 4.98 1.18 4.87
C SER A 20 5.52 2.58 4.59
N THR A 21 4.68 3.59 4.73
CA THR A 21 5.12 5.00 4.61
C THR A 21 5.82 5.51 5.86
N GLU A 22 5.64 4.85 7.02
CA GLU A 22 6.23 5.28 8.29
C GLU A 22 7.69 4.84 8.39
N ASP A 23 7.94 3.54 8.22
CA ASP A 23 9.26 2.94 8.46
C ASP A 23 9.96 2.45 7.18
N GLY A 24 9.26 2.46 6.04
CA GLY A 24 9.79 1.94 4.78
C GLY A 24 9.83 0.41 4.70
N GLU A 25 9.19 -0.28 5.64
CA GLU A 25 9.16 -1.74 5.67
C GLU A 25 8.31 -2.33 4.53
N PRO A 26 8.82 -3.34 3.81
CA PRO A 26 8.04 -4.03 2.79
C PRO A 26 7.12 -5.09 3.42
N GLY A 27 5.95 -5.27 2.82
CA GLY A 27 5.03 -6.32 3.21
C GLY A 27 4.11 -6.75 2.07
N ARG A 28 3.43 -7.88 2.24
CA ARG A 28 2.45 -8.37 1.27
C ARG A 28 1.06 -8.37 1.84
N ILE A 29 0.10 -7.86 1.08
CA ILE A 29 -1.30 -7.88 1.50
C ILE A 29 -1.79 -9.34 1.54
N GLU A 30 -2.24 -9.80 2.70
CA GLU A 30 -2.94 -11.08 2.87
C GLU A 30 -4.45 -10.90 2.71
N GLN A 31 -4.99 -9.80 3.25
CA GLN A 31 -6.43 -9.56 3.28
C GLN A 31 -6.77 -8.08 3.11
N VAL A 32 -7.91 -7.83 2.49
CA VAL A 32 -8.42 -6.49 2.21
C VAL A 32 -9.74 -6.31 2.95
N CYS A 33 -9.79 -5.33 3.84
CA CYS A 33 -10.96 -5.00 4.64
C CYS A 33 -11.50 -3.64 4.22
N MET A 34 -12.79 -3.57 3.91
CA MET A 34 -13.49 -2.31 3.63
C MET A 34 -14.48 -2.03 4.76
N PHE A 35 -14.49 -0.81 5.25
CA PHE A 35 -15.44 -0.35 6.26
C PHE A 35 -15.89 1.08 5.98
N ARG A 36 -17.05 1.48 6.49
CA ARG A 36 -17.52 2.87 6.41
C ARG A 36 -17.07 3.64 7.64
N ARG A 37 -16.41 4.77 7.42
CA ARG A 37 -16.04 5.75 8.46
C ARG A 37 -16.64 7.10 8.08
N ASN A 38 -17.52 7.63 8.93
CA ASN A 38 -18.18 8.94 8.72
C ASN A 38 -18.81 9.09 7.33
N GLY A 39 -19.52 8.05 6.85
CA GLY A 39 -20.18 8.06 5.54
C GLY A 39 -19.24 7.94 4.33
N ARG A 40 -17.94 7.73 4.54
CA ARG A 40 -16.95 7.47 3.48
C ARG A 40 -16.41 6.06 3.58
N ASP A 41 -16.19 5.42 2.44
CA ASP A 41 -15.49 4.13 2.39
C ASP A 41 -14.03 4.32 2.79
N ALA A 42 -13.57 3.47 3.69
CA ALA A 42 -12.21 3.35 4.16
C ALA A 42 -11.70 1.91 3.96
N TRP A 43 -10.39 1.77 3.76
CA TRP A 43 -9.75 0.48 3.51
C TRP A 43 -8.63 0.25 4.53
N SER A 44 -8.61 -0.97 5.06
CA SER A 44 -7.52 -1.53 5.86
C SER A 44 -7.00 -2.78 5.16
N TYR A 45 -5.71 -3.04 5.31
CA TYR A 45 -5.01 -4.13 4.68
C TYR A 45 -4.29 -4.92 5.76
N VAL A 46 -4.54 -6.22 5.82
CA VAL A 46 -3.70 -7.12 6.61
C VAL A 46 -2.46 -7.39 5.78
N VAL A 47 -1.30 -7.01 6.28
CA VAL A 47 -0.02 -7.10 5.59
C VAL A 47 0.87 -8.09 6.35
N GLN A 48 1.42 -9.06 5.65
CA GLN A 48 2.46 -9.93 6.16
C GLN A 48 3.82 -9.25 5.94
N THR A 49 4.47 -8.90 7.03
CA THR A 49 5.84 -8.41 7.12
C THR A 49 6.77 -9.53 7.62
N ASP A 50 8.06 -9.24 7.73
CA ASP A 50 9.05 -10.17 8.29
C ASP A 50 8.81 -10.42 9.79
N TYR A 51 8.28 -9.42 10.49
CA TYR A 51 8.00 -9.47 11.92
C TYR A 51 6.64 -10.09 12.25
N GLY A 52 5.74 -10.24 11.28
CA GLY A 52 4.45 -10.87 11.47
C GLY A 52 3.34 -10.29 10.62
N ARG A 53 2.10 -10.42 11.09
CA ARG A 53 0.93 -9.81 10.46
C ARG A 53 0.61 -8.49 11.12
N GLU A 54 0.45 -7.47 10.30
CA GLU A 54 0.14 -6.11 10.71
C GLU A 54 -1.07 -5.59 9.95
N VAL A 55 -1.72 -4.55 10.45
CA VAL A 55 -2.86 -3.92 9.80
C VAL A 55 -2.47 -2.50 9.41
N TRP A 56 -2.43 -2.23 8.11
CA TRP A 56 -2.09 -0.92 7.56
C TRP A 56 -3.30 -0.32 6.86
N HIS A 57 -3.52 0.98 7.03
CA HIS A 57 -4.55 1.73 6.34
C HIS A 57 -4.06 2.19 4.96
N ALA A 58 -5.00 2.48 4.06
CA ALA A 58 -4.66 2.92 2.68
C ALA A 58 -3.75 4.17 2.58
N GLY A 59 -3.64 4.96 3.65
CA GLY A 59 -2.75 6.12 3.74
C GLY A 59 -1.38 5.84 4.36
N GLU A 60 -1.18 4.64 4.92
CA GLU A 60 0.04 4.22 5.64
C GLU A 60 0.94 3.34 4.78
N LEU A 61 0.56 3.12 3.51
CA LEU A 61 1.28 2.26 2.60
C LEU A 61 1.29 2.83 1.19
N PHE A 62 2.22 2.35 0.37
CA PHE A 62 2.22 2.59 -1.07
C PHE A 62 2.66 1.33 -1.82
N VAL A 63 2.20 1.20 -3.06
CA VAL A 63 2.72 0.17 -3.96
C VAL A 63 4.03 0.71 -4.54
N PRO A 64 5.19 0.08 -4.28
CA PRO A 64 6.41 0.48 -4.96
C PRO A 64 6.20 0.29 -6.47
N GLY A 65 6.45 1.35 -7.24
CA GLY A 65 6.44 1.25 -8.69
C GLY A 65 7.46 0.21 -9.17
N PRO A 66 7.37 -0.29 -10.41
CA PRO A 66 8.50 -0.98 -11.00
C PRO A 66 9.69 -0.03 -10.83
N THR A 67 10.70 -0.47 -10.08
CA THR A 67 11.96 0.24 -9.98
C THR A 67 12.35 0.55 -11.41
N ASP A 68 12.36 1.83 -11.77
CA ASP A 68 13.08 2.32 -12.93
C ASP A 68 14.53 2.00 -12.61
N ALA A 69 14.92 0.75 -12.88
CA ALA A 69 16.28 0.31 -12.90
C ALA A 69 16.87 1.12 -14.03
N GLY A 70 17.55 2.21 -13.65
CA GLY A 70 18.04 3.23 -14.56
C GLY A 70 18.54 2.60 -15.85
N GLU A 71 17.87 2.99 -16.93
CA GLU A 71 18.33 2.73 -18.27
C GLU A 71 19.81 3.16 -18.33
N PRO A 72 20.76 2.25 -18.65
CA PRO A 72 22.12 2.68 -18.90
C PRO A 72 22.07 3.61 -20.11
N GLN A 73 22.22 4.91 -19.87
CA GLN A 73 22.32 5.89 -20.95
C GLN A 73 23.52 5.50 -21.84
N PRO A 74 23.33 5.50 -23.18
CA PRO A 74 24.34 5.05 -24.14
C PRO A 74 25.59 5.92 -24.17
#